data_AF-A0A920VRE4-F1
#
_entry.id   AF-A0A920VRE4-F1
#
_cell.length_a   1.000
_cell.length_b   1.000
_cell.length_c   1.000
_cell.angle_alpha   90.00
_cell.angle_beta   90.00
_cell.angle_gamma   90.00
#
_symmetry.space_group_name_H-M   'P 1'
#
loop_
_entity.id
_entity.type
_entity.pdbx_description
1 polymer ?
#
loop_
_entity_poly.entity_id
_entity_poly.type
_entity_poly.pdbx_seq_one_letter_code
_entity_poly.pdbx_strand_id
1 'polypeptide(L)'
;MSTGPEWTGEKWTTSGEIGSPVAAIGYVKTISTTVPMTSFGHISTWWSVMPGAISTIGFDSAVTFGMSGGGLFELTENLWVLLYRRAP
;
A
#
# COMPACT_ATOMS: atom_id res chain seq x y z
N MET A 1 -4.75 -1.96 20.80
CA MET A 1 -3.77 -2.97 20.37
C MET A 1 -4.21 -3.46 19.00
N SER A 2 -3.32 -3.44 18.00
CA SER A 2 -3.61 -4.01 16.67
C SER A 2 -3.61 -5.53 16.80
N THR A 3 -4.61 -6.22 16.25
CA THR A 3 -4.78 -7.68 16.35
C THR A 3 -4.64 -8.38 15.00
N GLY A 4 -4.01 -7.73 14.02
CA GLY A 4 -3.83 -8.26 12.67
C GLY A 4 -2.54 -9.10 12.53
N PRO A 5 -2.49 -10.01 11.54
CA PRO A 5 -1.25 -10.70 11.21
C PRO A 5 -0.20 -9.70 10.66
N GLU A 6 1.08 -10.08 10.70
CA GLU A 6 2.23 -9.30 10.21
C GLU A 6 3.14 -10.18 9.34
N TRP A 7 3.80 -9.60 8.33
CA TRP A 7 4.67 -10.35 7.42
C TRP A 7 6.04 -10.60 8.04
N THR A 8 6.54 -11.84 7.93
CA THR A 8 7.84 -12.27 8.49
C THR A 8 8.96 -12.41 7.45
N GLY A 9 8.69 -12.13 6.16
CA GLY A 9 9.69 -12.25 5.09
C GLY A 9 9.77 -13.63 4.42
N GLU A 10 9.18 -14.68 5.00
CA GLU A 10 9.42 -16.07 4.59
C GLU A 10 8.45 -16.58 3.51
N LYS A 11 7.30 -15.94 3.30
CA LYS A 11 6.25 -16.43 2.38
C LYS A 11 5.77 -15.34 1.44
N TRP A 12 5.84 -15.63 0.14
CA TRP A 12 5.20 -14.87 -0.92
C TRP A 12 3.80 -15.42 -1.10
N THR A 13 2.80 -14.57 -0.92
CA THR A 13 1.39 -14.88 -1.19
C THR A 13 0.93 -14.14 -2.44
N THR A 14 -0.17 -14.59 -3.00
CA THR A 14 -0.90 -13.94 -4.10
C THR A 14 -2.36 -13.95 -3.68
N SER A 15 -3.11 -12.87 -3.90
CA SER A 15 -4.48 -12.59 -3.41
C SER A 15 -4.57 -11.53 -2.30
N GLY A 16 -3.68 -10.53 -2.33
CA GLY A 16 -3.63 -9.41 -1.38
C GLY A 16 -3.68 -9.81 0.10
N GLU A 17 -3.11 -10.97 0.40
CA GLU A 17 -2.76 -11.39 1.75
C GLU A 17 -1.47 -10.71 2.18
N ILE A 18 -1.15 -10.84 3.46
CA ILE A 18 0.15 -10.43 3.98
C ILE A 18 1.27 -11.18 3.26
N GLY A 19 2.28 -10.44 2.80
CA GLY A 19 3.35 -10.93 1.93
C GLY A 19 3.04 -10.86 0.44
N SER A 20 1.85 -10.41 0.03
CA SER A 20 1.52 -10.24 -1.39
C SER A 20 2.25 -9.03 -1.97
N PRO A 21 2.84 -9.16 -3.18
CA PRO A 21 3.59 -8.08 -3.79
C PRO A 21 2.67 -6.98 -4.31
N VAL A 22 3.07 -5.74 -4.06
CA VAL A 22 2.33 -4.53 -4.44
C VAL A 22 3.23 -3.52 -5.13
N ALA A 23 2.60 -2.73 -6.01
CA ALA A 23 3.20 -1.57 -6.65
C ALA A 23 2.43 -0.30 -6.24
N ALA A 24 3.11 0.64 -5.62
CA ALA A 24 2.59 1.97 -5.33
C ALA A 24 2.95 2.92 -6.47
N ILE A 25 1.95 3.51 -7.12
CA ILE A 25 2.13 4.45 -8.23
C ILE A 25 1.52 5.80 -7.86
N GLY A 26 2.31 6.86 -7.96
CA GLY A 26 1.85 8.22 -7.65
C GLY A 26 2.75 9.31 -8.21
N TYR A 27 2.20 10.51 -8.38
CA TYR A 27 2.94 11.66 -8.90
C TYR A 27 3.63 12.43 -7.80
N VAL A 28 4.94 12.60 -7.89
CA VAL A 28 5.66 13.54 -7.02
C VAL A 28 5.97 14.79 -7.82
N LYS A 29 5.10 15.80 -7.69
CA LYS A 29 5.18 17.04 -8.50
C LYS A 29 6.51 17.79 -8.40
N THR A 30 7.25 17.62 -7.31
CA THR A 30 8.60 18.18 -7.14
C THR A 30 9.67 17.46 -7.97
N ILE A 31 9.40 16.23 -8.42
CA ILE A 31 10.29 15.42 -9.24
C ILE A 31 9.83 15.44 -10.71
N SER A 32 8.54 15.19 -10.95
CA SER A 32 7.97 15.16 -12.30
C SER A 32 6.49 15.46 -12.31
N THR A 33 6.05 16.21 -13.32
CA THR A 33 4.64 16.51 -13.59
C THR A 33 4.05 15.65 -14.71
N THR A 34 4.89 14.87 -15.42
CA THR A 34 4.48 14.06 -16.57
C THR A 34 4.69 12.57 -16.36
N VAL A 35 5.69 12.18 -15.56
CA VAL A 35 6.04 10.78 -15.28
C VAL A 35 5.68 10.43 -13.82
N PRO A 36 4.83 9.42 -13.58
CA PRO A 36 4.55 8.96 -12.23
C PRO A 36 5.74 8.18 -11.66
N MET A 37 5.92 8.24 -10.35
CA MET A 37 6.87 7.38 -9.66
C MET A 37 6.22 6.05 -9.30
N THR A 38 6.99 4.98 -9.40
CA THR A 38 6.57 3.63 -9.02
C THR A 38 7.52 3.09 -7.95
N SER A 39 6.96 2.50 -6.90
CA SER A 39 7.70 1.77 -5.88
C SER A 39 7.09 0.38 -5.69
N PHE A 40 7.92 -0.59 -5.33
CA PHE A 40 7.51 -1.98 -5.12
C PHE A 40 7.72 -2.38 -3.66
N GLY A 41 6.87 -3.26 -3.16
CA GLY A 41 6.95 -3.80 -1.81
C GLY A 41 5.93 -4.92 -1.61
N HIS A 42 5.58 -5.19 -0.37
CA HIS A 42 4.65 -6.21 0.08
C HIS A 42 3.63 -5.62 1.04
N ILE A 43 2.48 -6.26 1.11
CA ILE A 43 1.54 -6.06 2.22
C ILE A 43 2.22 -6.56 3.49
N SER A 44 2.43 -5.65 4.44
CA SER A 44 3.13 -5.95 5.69
C SER A 44 2.18 -6.24 6.84
N THR A 45 0.96 -5.69 6.81
CA THR A 45 0.02 -5.78 7.94
C THR A 45 -1.42 -5.43 7.54
N TRP A 46 -2.39 -5.91 8.33
CA TRP A 46 -3.83 -5.68 8.10
C TRP A 46 -4.52 -5.16 9.36
N TRP A 47 -5.18 -4.01 9.27
CA TRP A 47 -5.75 -3.28 10.41
C TRP A 47 -7.25 -3.14 10.20
N SER A 48 -8.05 -3.82 11.02
CA SER A 48 -9.48 -3.59 11.09
C SER A 48 -9.79 -2.68 12.27
N VAL A 49 -10.21 -1.44 12.02
CA VAL A 49 -10.64 -0.52 13.08
C VAL A 49 -12.15 -0.67 13.27
N MET A 50 -12.56 -1.25 14.41
CA MET A 50 -13.95 -1.27 14.86
C MET A 50 -14.19 -0.15 15.89
N PRO A 51 -15.35 0.53 15.88
CA PRO A 51 -16.53 0.28 15.06
C PRO A 51 -16.64 1.25 13.87
N GLY A 52 -16.63 0.72 12.64
CA GLY A 52 -16.93 1.49 11.43
C GLY A 52 -16.09 1.10 10.22
N ALA A 53 -16.29 -0.12 9.69
CA ALA A 53 -16.06 -0.60 8.32
C ALA A 53 -14.80 -0.18 7.52
N ILE A 54 -13.79 0.45 8.13
CA ILE A 54 -12.56 0.87 7.46
C ILE A 54 -11.51 -0.19 7.75
N SER A 55 -11.26 -1.04 6.75
CA SER A 55 -10.07 -1.89 6.70
C SER A 55 -8.91 -1.07 6.13
N THR A 56 -7.79 -1.04 6.83
CA THR A 56 -6.55 -0.38 6.38
C THR A 56 -5.48 -1.43 6.14
N ILE A 57 -4.83 -1.35 4.98
CA ILE A 57 -3.72 -2.21 4.59
C ILE A 57 -2.41 -1.44 4.82
N GLY A 58 -1.50 -2.01 5.59
CA GLY A 58 -0.12 -1.53 5.67
C GLY A 58 0.76 -2.29 4.68
N PHE A 59 1.69 -1.59 4.06
CA PHE A 59 2.66 -2.12 3.10
C PHE A 59 4.02 -1.45 3.29
N ASP A 60 5.10 -2.10 2.84
CA ASP A 60 6.49 -1.62 3.02
C ASP A 60 7.06 -0.89 1.79
N SER A 61 6.26 -0.71 0.74
CA SER A 61 6.62 0.10 -0.43
C SER A 61 6.85 1.57 -0.05
N ALA A 62 7.89 2.19 -0.62
CA ALA A 62 8.27 3.56 -0.32
C ALA A 62 7.27 4.56 -0.94
N VAL A 63 6.44 5.18 -0.08
CA VAL A 63 5.51 6.25 -0.47
C VAL A 63 5.98 7.58 0.09
N THR A 64 6.27 8.53 -0.81
CA THR A 64 6.83 9.85 -0.46
C THR A 64 5.79 10.97 -0.54
N PHE A 65 6.12 12.14 0.01
CA PHE A 65 5.28 13.33 -0.11
C PHE A 65 5.05 13.67 -1.60
N GLY A 66 3.77 13.69 -2.01
CA GLY A 66 3.37 13.90 -3.40
C GLY A 66 2.55 12.74 -3.96
N MET A 67 2.86 11.49 -3.58
CA MET A 67 2.18 10.30 -4.13
C MET A 67 0.73 10.09 -3.63
N SER A 68 0.21 10.97 -2.76
CA SER A 68 -1.17 10.93 -2.25
C SER A 68 -2.19 11.10 -3.38
N GLY A 69 -3.25 10.28 -3.40
CA GLY A 69 -4.21 10.23 -4.50
C GLY A 69 -3.79 9.33 -5.67
N GLY A 70 -2.62 8.67 -5.58
CA GLY A 70 -2.21 7.59 -6.46
C GLY A 70 -2.87 6.24 -6.13
N GLY A 71 -2.45 5.18 -6.82
CA GLY A 71 -3.01 3.84 -6.67
C GLY A 71 -2.01 2.84 -6.07
N LEU A 72 -2.53 1.91 -5.26
CA LEU A 72 -1.83 0.70 -4.86
C LEU A 72 -2.39 -0.48 -5.68
N PHE A 73 -1.52 -1.12 -6.44
CA PHE A 73 -1.86 -2.22 -7.34
C PHE A 73 -1.21 -3.50 -6.84
N GLU A 74 -1.94 -4.60 -6.91
CA GLU A 74 -1.35 -5.92 -6.79
C GLU A 74 -0.77 -6.31 -8.15
N LEU A 75 0.36 -7.03 -8.18
CA LEU A 75 1.00 -7.43 -9.44
C LEU A 75 0.11 -8.33 -10.31
N THR A 76 -0.96 -8.91 -9.77
CA THR A 76 -2.01 -9.66 -10.50
C THR A 76 -3.12 -8.76 -11.06
N GLU A 77 -2.84 -7.47 -11.26
CA GLU A 77 -3.61 -6.50 -12.07
C GLU A 77 -4.92 -5.96 -11.47
N ASN A 78 -5.27 -6.32 -10.24
CA ASN A 78 -6.39 -5.69 -9.54
C ASN A 78 -5.96 -4.38 -8.85
N LEU A 79 -6.82 -3.35 -8.89
CA LEU A 79 -6.68 -2.14 -8.08
C LEU A 79 -7.28 -2.43 -6.70
N TRP A 80 -6.45 -2.37 -5.65
CA TRP A 80 -6.90 -2.70 -4.30
C TRP A 80 -7.27 -1.47 -3.48
N VAL A 81 -6.48 -0.39 -3.56
CA VAL A 81 -6.59 0.72 -2.59
C VAL A 81 -6.18 2.07 -3.20
N LEU A 82 -6.85 3.15 -2.77
CA LEU A 82 -6.42 4.53 -2.99
C LEU A 82 -5.32 4.89 -1.98
N LEU A 83 -4.17 5.39 -2.45
CA LEU A 83 -3.08 5.82 -1.57
C LEU A 83 -3.51 7.03 -0.74
N TYR A 84 -3.74 6.80 0.55
CA TYR A 84 -4.03 7.83 1.54
C TYR A 84 -2.91 7.92 2.56
N ARG A 85 -2.38 9.13 2.76
CA ARG A 85 -1.46 9.42 3.87
C ARG A 85 -2.14 10.43 4.80
N ARG A 86 -2.33 10.04 6.06
CA ARG A 86 -2.72 10.97 7.12
C ARG A 86 -1.52 11.90 7.42
N ALA A 87 -1.70 13.21 7.27
CA ALA A 87 -0.75 14.20 7.78
C ALA A 87 -0.69 14.10 9.33
N PRO A 88 0.47 14.39 9.96
CA PRO A 88 0.56 14.43 11.42
C PRO A 88 -0.47 15.37 12.04
#